data_AF-A0A5D8Q8A5-F1
#
_entry.id   AF-A0A5D8Q8A5-F1
#
_cell.length_a   1.000
_cell.length_b   1.000
_cell.length_c   1.000
_cell.angle_alpha   90.00
_cell.angle_beta   90.00
_cell.angle_gamma   90.00
#
_symmetry.space_group_name_H-M   'P 1'
#
loop_
_entity.id
_entity.type
_entity.pdbx_description
1 polymer ?
#
loop_
_entity_poly.entity_id
_entity_poly.type
_entity_poly.pdbx_seq_one_letter_code
_entity_poly.pdbx_strand_id
1 'polypeptide(L)'
;MPTSTFSSTQDAYISQYFPNQNFGGAPILYVGLFQGLTDRYRSLLSFDISSLPSGIDITSAILRMYISRNDIPIIPKSINVYRLTDSFTEDTVTYSNQPSTGATPDSTATITSEINTFIEWDITDLVREWYTGSVPNNGIMLTGIETARSLVGFWSREYLDSILRPTLIIQYSTLPEEGLIEYPEETVTTTDTWTGSTPIPLGSRNATFGIINIGSANSAQVVVQLSPDGTTWIDNILPFVSISTFAPGNHLIMNTDGHMEYARVAFKSVIAGMPATLAIYAATAP
;
A
#
# COMPACT_ATOMS: atom_id res chain seq x y z
N MET A 1 -0.86 16.79 -3.79
CA MET A 1 -1.03 15.33 -3.65
C MET A 1 -2.46 15.07 -3.19
N PRO A 2 -3.14 14.02 -3.70
CA PRO A 2 -4.44 13.60 -3.18
C PRO A 2 -4.46 13.52 -1.65
N THR A 3 -5.59 13.91 -1.06
CA THR A 3 -5.80 13.89 0.40
C THR A 3 -7.10 13.17 0.70
N SER A 4 -7.05 12.21 1.63
CA SER A 4 -8.22 11.55 2.21
C SER A 4 -8.30 11.90 3.70
N THR A 5 -9.52 11.97 4.23
CA THR A 5 -9.77 12.34 5.62
C THR A 5 -10.72 11.32 6.25
N PHE A 6 -10.32 10.79 7.39
CA PHE A 6 -11.01 9.70 8.08
C PHE A 6 -11.42 10.16 9.47
N SER A 7 -12.69 9.99 9.81
CA SER A 7 -13.18 10.17 11.18
C SER A 7 -12.88 8.93 12.01
N SER A 8 -12.72 9.12 13.33
CA SER A 8 -12.65 8.01 14.29
C SER A 8 -13.88 7.11 14.15
N THR A 9 -13.66 5.81 13.95
CA THR A 9 -14.74 4.80 13.87
C THR A 9 -15.12 4.27 15.23
N GLN A 10 -14.18 4.25 16.17
CA GLN A 10 -14.37 3.90 17.57
C GLN A 10 -13.43 4.75 18.42
N ASP A 11 -13.91 5.31 19.52
CA ASP A 11 -13.03 5.86 20.55
C ASP A 11 -13.59 5.71 21.96
N ALA A 12 -12.70 5.60 22.94
CA ALA A 12 -13.05 5.51 24.35
C ALA A 12 -11.86 5.96 25.20
N TYR A 13 -12.09 6.61 26.34
CA TYR A 13 -11.06 6.68 27.36
C TYR A 13 -11.25 5.58 28.40
N ILE A 14 -10.15 5.21 29.04
CA ILE A 14 -10.10 4.24 30.13
C ILE A 14 -9.49 4.90 31.37
N SER A 15 -10.07 4.64 32.53
CA SER A 15 -9.67 5.23 33.81
C SER A 15 -9.20 4.15 34.77
N GLN A 16 -8.00 4.31 35.32
CA GLN A 16 -7.48 3.40 36.34
C GLN A 16 -8.30 3.45 37.64
N TYR A 17 -8.86 4.61 37.97
CA TYR A 17 -9.67 4.79 39.17
C TYR A 17 -11.03 4.08 39.06
N PHE A 18 -11.58 4.00 37.84
CA PHE A 18 -12.80 3.26 37.52
C PHE A 18 -12.49 2.08 36.59
N PRO A 19 -11.80 1.03 37.06
CA PRO A 19 -11.11 0.11 36.17
C PRO A 19 -12.04 -0.79 35.35
N ASN A 20 -13.28 -0.97 35.80
CA ASN A 20 -14.30 -1.80 35.14
C ASN A 20 -15.43 -0.97 34.51
N GLN A 21 -15.30 0.35 34.48
CA GLN A 21 -16.29 1.24 33.86
C GLN A 21 -15.90 1.53 32.42
N ASN A 22 -16.87 1.44 31.52
CA ASN A 22 -16.73 1.84 30.12
C ASN A 22 -17.08 3.34 29.97
N PHE A 23 -16.32 4.03 29.12
CA PHE A 23 -16.53 5.44 28.79
C PHE A 23 -16.54 5.71 27.28
N GLY A 24 -16.95 4.74 26.46
CA GLY A 24 -17.01 4.90 25.00
C GLY A 24 -17.93 6.05 24.58
N GLY A 25 -19.11 6.18 25.19
CA GLY A 25 -20.05 7.27 24.90
C GLY A 25 -19.72 8.64 25.49
N ALA A 26 -18.52 8.86 26.02
CA ALA A 26 -18.17 10.13 26.64
C ALA A 26 -17.76 11.17 25.59
N PRO A 27 -18.24 12.44 25.63
CA PRO A 27 -17.93 13.45 24.62
C PRO A 27 -16.49 13.98 24.67
N ILE A 28 -15.65 13.42 25.54
CA ILE A 28 -14.29 13.85 25.83
C ILE A 28 -13.41 12.63 26.10
N LEU A 29 -12.20 12.67 25.56
CA LEU A 29 -11.15 11.68 25.70
C LEU A 29 -10.06 12.23 26.61
N TYR A 30 -9.63 11.46 27.62
CA TYR A 30 -8.64 11.91 28.61
C TYR A 30 -7.32 11.14 28.54
N VAL A 31 -6.22 11.86 28.72
CA VAL A 31 -4.88 11.29 28.85
C VAL A 31 -4.13 11.89 30.02
N GLY A 32 -3.21 11.11 30.61
CA GLY A 32 -2.35 11.56 31.70
C GLY A 32 -2.91 11.21 33.07
N LEU A 33 -2.64 12.04 34.07
CA LEU A 33 -3.01 11.75 35.46
C LEU A 33 -3.76 12.93 36.08
N PHE A 34 -4.91 12.65 36.72
CA PHE A 34 -5.73 13.67 37.37
C PHE A 34 -5.35 13.88 38.83
N GLN A 35 -5.67 12.94 39.74
CA GLN A 35 -5.28 13.05 41.16
C GLN A 35 -4.81 11.74 41.80
N GLY A 36 -3.72 11.79 42.55
CA GLY A 36 -3.16 10.60 43.20
C GLY A 36 -2.47 9.67 42.19
N LEU A 37 -1.75 8.66 42.69
CA LEU A 37 -0.89 7.81 41.84
C LEU A 37 -1.66 6.74 41.05
N THR A 38 -2.96 6.58 41.27
CA THR A 38 -3.82 5.51 40.71
C THR A 38 -4.97 6.04 39.85
N ASP A 39 -4.85 7.26 39.33
CA ASP A 39 -5.89 7.95 38.56
C ASP A 39 -5.38 8.34 37.17
N ARG A 40 -4.90 7.32 36.45
CA ARG A 40 -4.37 7.41 35.08
C ARG A 40 -5.49 7.28 34.06
N TYR A 41 -5.39 8.07 33.01
CA TYR A 41 -6.29 8.10 31.87
C TYR A 41 -5.51 7.83 30.59
N ARG A 42 -6.10 7.02 29.71
CA ARG A 42 -5.61 6.73 28.36
C ARG A 42 -6.78 6.74 27.41
N SER A 43 -6.55 7.08 26.17
CA SER A 43 -7.60 7.11 25.14
C SER A 43 -7.28 6.12 24.04
N LEU A 44 -8.29 5.41 23.57
CA LEU A 44 -8.22 4.45 22.47
C LEU A 44 -8.97 5.05 21.29
N LEU A 45 -8.40 4.95 20.09
CA LEU A 45 -9.05 5.39 18.86
C LEU A 45 -8.81 4.36 17.74
N SER A 46 -9.77 4.23 16.84
CA SER A 46 -9.65 3.41 15.62
C SER A 46 -10.09 4.22 14.40
N PHE A 47 -9.48 3.94 13.25
CA PHE A 47 -9.78 4.58 11.98
C PHE A 47 -9.85 3.50 10.91
N ASP A 48 -10.94 3.49 10.12
CA ASP A 48 -11.05 2.63 8.95
C ASP A 48 -10.47 3.32 7.72
N ILE A 49 -9.34 2.80 7.22
CA ILE A 49 -8.64 3.33 6.04
C ILE A 49 -8.89 2.50 4.77
N SER A 50 -9.83 1.54 4.82
CA SER A 50 -10.09 0.60 3.71
C SER A 50 -10.57 1.26 2.42
N SER A 51 -11.03 2.51 2.48
CA SER A 51 -11.42 3.28 1.29
C SER A 51 -10.26 3.95 0.55
N LEU A 52 -9.01 3.77 1.02
CA LEU A 52 -7.83 4.24 0.27
C LEU A 52 -7.69 3.45 -1.04
N PRO A 53 -7.34 4.11 -2.16
CA PRO A 53 -7.08 3.41 -3.43
C PRO A 53 -5.94 2.39 -3.31
N SER A 54 -5.94 1.35 -4.15
CA SER A 54 -4.77 0.49 -4.35
C SER A 54 -3.68 1.20 -5.15
N GLY A 55 -2.41 0.77 -5.00
CA GLY A 55 -1.30 1.27 -5.83
C GLY A 55 -0.87 2.70 -5.49
N ILE A 56 -1.05 3.13 -4.24
CA ILE A 56 -0.60 4.43 -3.76
C ILE A 56 0.61 4.28 -2.83
N ASP A 57 1.40 5.33 -2.71
CA ASP A 57 2.40 5.49 -1.66
C ASP A 57 1.92 6.53 -0.65
N ILE A 58 1.90 6.15 0.62
CA ILE A 58 1.50 7.05 1.70
C ILE A 58 2.68 7.97 2.03
N THR A 59 2.50 9.23 1.68
CA THR A 59 3.52 10.28 1.83
C THR A 59 3.41 11.04 3.15
N SER A 60 2.21 11.14 3.73
CA SER A 60 1.97 11.74 5.03
C SER A 60 0.69 11.19 5.65
N ALA A 61 0.68 10.95 6.96
CA ALA A 61 -0.52 10.68 7.73
C ALA A 61 -0.47 11.40 9.08
N ILE A 62 -1.40 12.34 9.28
CA ILE A 62 -1.47 13.18 10.47
C ILE A 62 -2.73 12.85 11.26
N LEU A 63 -2.55 12.38 12.50
CA LEU A 63 -3.63 12.34 13.49
C LEU A 63 -3.81 13.77 14.03
N ARG A 64 -5.03 14.30 13.96
CA ARG A 64 -5.39 15.62 14.44
C ARG A 64 -6.51 15.54 15.47
N MET A 65 -6.30 16.12 16.65
CA MET A 65 -7.28 16.13 17.74
C MET A 65 -7.38 17.51 18.38
N TYR A 66 -8.57 17.92 18.79
CA TYR A 66 -8.82 19.23 19.39
C TYR A 66 -8.71 19.18 20.92
N ILE A 67 -7.79 19.95 21.50
CA ILE A 67 -7.59 20.00 22.96
C ILE A 67 -8.66 20.89 23.61
N SER A 68 -9.48 20.30 24.48
CA SER A 68 -10.57 20.98 25.21
C SER A 68 -10.26 21.23 26.68
N ARG A 69 -9.26 20.54 27.24
CA ARG A 69 -8.85 20.67 28.64
C ARG A 69 -7.35 20.47 28.80
N ASN A 70 -6.71 21.30 29.61
CA ASN A 70 -5.30 21.19 29.98
C ASN A 70 -5.14 21.69 31.43
N ASP A 71 -5.04 20.76 32.38
CA ASP A 71 -5.13 21.12 33.82
C ASP A 71 -3.88 21.84 34.33
N ILE A 72 -2.72 21.62 33.70
CA ILE A 72 -1.44 22.22 34.12
C ILE A 72 -0.77 22.89 32.91
N PRO A 73 -1.23 24.09 32.49
CA PRO A 73 -0.78 24.76 31.27
C PRO A 73 0.56 25.50 31.41
N ILE A 74 1.40 25.09 32.37
CA ILE A 74 2.70 25.70 32.67
C ILE A 74 3.86 24.71 32.58
N ILE A 75 3.55 23.41 32.47
CA ILE A 75 4.55 22.35 32.30
C ILE A 75 4.44 21.74 30.90
N PRO A 76 5.57 21.49 30.22
CA PRO A 76 5.58 20.66 29.03
C PRO A 76 5.08 19.24 29.36
N LYS A 77 4.21 18.72 28.50
CA LYS A 77 3.60 17.40 28.60
C LYS A 77 3.78 16.69 27.27
N SER A 78 4.42 15.52 27.31
CA SER A 78 4.42 14.60 26.16
C SER A 78 3.10 13.85 26.12
N ILE A 79 2.52 13.79 24.92
CA ILE A 79 1.37 12.95 24.61
C ILE A 79 1.81 12.00 23.51
N ASN A 80 1.79 10.71 23.83
CA ASN A 80 2.36 9.67 23.01
C ASN A 80 1.23 8.87 22.34
N VAL A 81 1.41 8.55 21.07
CA VAL A 81 0.59 7.62 20.30
C VAL A 81 1.31 6.29 20.24
N TYR A 82 0.64 5.23 20.65
CA TYR A 82 1.10 3.85 20.49
C TYR A 82 0.12 3.09 19.61
N ARG A 83 0.63 2.29 18.67
CA ARG A 83 -0.15 1.26 17.98
C ARG A 83 -0.69 0.24 18.98
N LEU A 84 -1.91 -0.24 18.73
CA LEU A 84 -2.46 -1.38 19.44
C LEU A 84 -2.04 -2.68 18.76
N THR A 85 -1.67 -3.70 19.55
CA THR A 85 -1.39 -5.04 19.03
C THR A 85 -2.61 -5.95 19.08
N ASP A 86 -3.60 -5.59 19.90
CA ASP A 86 -4.90 -6.28 20.01
C ASP A 86 -6.03 -5.29 19.66
N SER A 87 -7.08 -5.76 18.98
CA SER A 87 -8.26 -4.94 18.72
C SER A 87 -9.04 -4.64 20.00
N PHE A 88 -9.79 -3.53 20.02
CA PHE A 88 -10.76 -3.22 21.08
C PHE A 88 -12.17 -3.01 20.51
N THR A 89 -13.16 -3.07 21.40
CA THR A 89 -14.55 -2.73 21.09
C THR A 89 -14.99 -1.61 22.02
N GLU A 90 -15.39 -0.49 21.42
CA GLU A 90 -15.75 0.76 22.11
C GLU A 90 -16.71 0.56 23.29
N ASP A 91 -17.78 -0.22 23.10
CA ASP A 91 -18.84 -0.42 24.10
C ASP A 91 -18.43 -1.29 25.30
N THR A 92 -17.27 -1.95 25.23
CA THR A 92 -16.87 -2.95 26.23
C THR A 92 -15.47 -2.74 26.81
N VAL A 93 -14.68 -1.84 26.20
CA VAL A 93 -13.32 -1.57 26.66
C VAL A 93 -13.33 -0.78 27.98
N THR A 94 -12.43 -1.15 28.87
CA THR A 94 -12.25 -0.63 30.22
C THR A 94 -10.75 -0.64 30.52
N TYR A 95 -10.34 -0.08 31.65
CA TYR A 95 -8.93 -0.15 32.05
C TYR A 95 -8.47 -1.58 32.35
N SER A 96 -9.35 -2.41 32.94
CA SER A 96 -9.06 -3.80 33.32
C SER A 96 -8.88 -4.74 32.14
N ASN A 97 -9.48 -4.45 30.97
CA ASN A 97 -9.38 -5.27 29.75
C ASN A 97 -8.77 -4.49 28.57
N GLN A 98 -7.97 -3.46 28.86
CA GLN A 98 -7.36 -2.63 27.81
C GLN A 98 -6.48 -3.46 26.86
N PRO A 99 -6.46 -3.14 25.55
CA PRO A 99 -5.61 -3.82 24.58
C PRO A 99 -4.13 -3.56 24.85
N SER A 100 -3.28 -4.49 24.42
CA SER A 100 -1.82 -4.34 24.48
C SER A 100 -1.33 -3.34 23.43
N THR A 101 -0.19 -2.71 23.69
CA THR A 101 0.44 -1.71 22.80
C THR A 101 1.79 -2.16 22.28
N GLY A 102 2.30 -1.49 21.26
CA GLY A 102 3.73 -1.53 20.92
C GLY A 102 4.63 -1.09 22.09
N ALA A 103 5.90 -1.51 22.06
CA ALA A 103 6.86 -1.23 23.13
C ALA A 103 7.34 0.22 23.18
N THR A 104 7.32 0.91 22.04
CA THR A 104 7.73 2.31 21.87
C THR A 104 6.61 3.09 21.20
N PRO A 105 6.51 4.41 21.46
CA PRO A 105 5.51 5.23 20.78
C PRO A 105 5.81 5.34 19.29
N ASP A 106 4.77 5.31 18.47
CA ASP A 106 4.82 5.57 17.03
C ASP A 106 4.94 7.07 16.73
N SER A 107 4.45 7.92 17.64
CA SER A 107 4.57 9.37 17.55
C SER A 107 4.42 10.04 18.91
N THR A 108 5.01 11.21 19.07
CA THR A 108 4.88 12.02 20.29
C THR A 108 4.73 13.49 19.93
N ALA A 109 3.71 14.13 20.50
CA ALA A 109 3.57 15.58 20.49
C ALA A 109 3.87 16.12 21.89
N THR A 110 4.51 17.29 21.95
CA THR A 110 4.73 18.00 23.22
C THR A 110 3.84 19.22 23.25
N ILE A 111 3.05 19.35 24.30
CA ILE A 111 2.21 20.53 24.57
C ILE A 111 2.66 21.20 25.87
N THR A 112 2.47 22.50 26.00
CA THR A 112 2.63 23.25 27.25
C THR A 112 1.30 23.90 27.63
N SER A 113 0.94 25.01 26.98
CA SER A 113 -0.20 25.87 27.31
C SER A 113 -1.36 25.76 26.32
N GLU A 114 -1.25 24.89 25.32
CA GLU A 114 -2.26 24.67 24.29
C GLU A 114 -3.60 24.26 24.92
N ILE A 115 -4.66 24.93 24.48
CA ILE A 115 -6.06 24.69 24.80
C ILE A 115 -6.91 25.36 23.72
N ASN A 116 -8.08 24.81 23.40
CA ASN A 116 -8.96 25.30 22.34
C ASN A 116 -8.26 25.41 20.98
N THR A 117 -7.41 24.43 20.66
CA THR A 117 -6.66 24.35 19.41
C THR A 117 -6.48 22.90 18.99
N PHE A 118 -6.02 22.65 17.76
CA PHE A 118 -5.64 21.32 17.32
C PHE A 118 -4.21 20.99 17.73
N ILE A 119 -4.00 19.73 18.09
CA ILE A 119 -2.71 19.08 18.25
C ILE A 119 -2.60 17.99 17.18
N GLU A 120 -1.41 17.83 16.63
CA GLU A 120 -1.13 16.93 15.52
C GLU A 120 0.01 15.97 15.86
N TRP A 121 -0.13 14.72 15.42
CA TRP A 121 0.89 13.69 15.48
C TRP A 121 1.12 13.15 14.07
N ASP A 122 2.38 13.11 13.66
CA ASP A 122 2.78 12.41 12.45
C ASP A 122 2.85 10.92 12.75
N ILE A 123 1.95 10.13 12.15
CA ILE A 123 1.90 8.68 12.24
C ILE A 123 2.05 8.04 10.85
N THR A 124 2.75 8.72 9.94
CA THR A 124 2.92 8.31 8.54
C THR A 124 3.42 6.87 8.42
N ASP A 125 4.45 6.50 9.19
CA ASP A 125 5.03 5.16 9.10
C ASP A 125 4.05 4.07 9.58
N LEU A 126 3.34 4.31 10.68
CA LEU A 126 2.32 3.38 11.19
C LEU A 126 1.18 3.18 10.17
N VAL A 127 0.70 4.26 9.55
CA VAL A 127 -0.38 4.19 8.56
C VAL A 127 0.10 3.51 7.27
N ARG A 128 1.37 3.69 6.87
CA ARG A 128 1.98 2.94 5.76
C ARG A 128 2.03 1.45 6.05
N GLU A 129 2.37 1.06 7.28
CA GLU A 129 2.37 -0.33 7.72
C GLU A 129 0.96 -0.94 7.74
N TRP A 130 -0.06 -0.19 8.16
CA TRP A 130 -1.46 -0.60 8.06
C TRP A 130 -1.91 -0.80 6.61
N TYR A 131 -1.57 0.14 5.73
CA TYR A 131 -1.96 0.09 4.32
C TYR A 131 -1.30 -1.06 3.57
N THR A 132 -0.02 -1.32 3.84
CA THR A 132 0.73 -2.43 3.23
C THR A 132 0.43 -3.79 3.86
N GLY A 133 -0.28 -3.82 4.98
CA GLY A 133 -0.63 -5.04 5.71
C GLY A 133 0.53 -5.67 6.48
N SER A 134 1.66 -4.97 6.63
CA SER A 134 2.77 -5.45 7.46
C SER A 134 2.44 -5.44 8.95
N VAL A 135 1.48 -4.59 9.35
CA VAL A 135 0.93 -4.50 10.70
C VAL A 135 -0.59 -4.42 10.63
N PRO A 136 -1.33 -5.21 11.44
CA PRO A 136 -2.79 -5.08 11.52
C PRO A 136 -3.23 -3.70 12.02
N ASN A 137 -4.27 -3.12 11.42
CA ASN A 137 -4.89 -1.89 11.90
C ASN A 137 -5.86 -2.19 13.06
N ASN A 138 -5.31 -2.32 14.27
CA ASN A 138 -6.06 -2.52 15.51
C ASN A 138 -6.43 -1.20 16.22
N GLY A 139 -6.04 -0.05 15.66
CA GLY A 139 -6.17 1.26 16.29
C GLY A 139 -4.94 1.70 17.09
N ILE A 140 -5.12 2.74 17.90
CA ILE A 140 -4.08 3.41 18.66
C ILE A 140 -4.50 3.68 20.11
N MET A 141 -3.52 3.79 20.99
CA MET A 141 -3.66 4.28 22.36
C MET A 141 -2.88 5.58 22.53
N LEU A 142 -3.54 6.63 23.00
CA LEU A 142 -2.91 7.85 23.47
C LEU A 142 -2.67 7.79 24.98
N THR A 143 -1.48 8.21 25.38
CA THR A 143 -1.07 8.33 26.78
C THR A 143 -0.44 9.69 27.04
N GLY A 144 -0.55 10.19 28.27
CA GLY A 144 0.12 11.41 28.73
C GLY A 144 1.20 11.10 29.77
N ILE A 145 1.58 12.10 30.56
CA ILE A 145 2.48 11.90 31.71
C ILE A 145 1.72 11.21 32.85
N GLU A 146 1.99 9.95 33.13
CA GLU A 146 1.27 9.17 34.15
C GLU A 146 1.94 9.16 35.55
N THR A 147 3.00 9.94 35.74
CA THR A 147 3.80 9.99 36.98
C THR A 147 3.57 11.26 37.80
N ALA A 148 2.91 12.26 37.23
CA ALA A 148 2.59 13.54 37.85
C ALA A 148 1.28 14.09 37.27
N ARG A 149 0.62 14.98 38.02
CA ARG A 149 -0.64 15.61 37.57
C ARG A 149 -0.43 16.30 36.22
N SER A 150 -1.20 15.88 35.22
CA SER A 150 -0.94 16.23 33.82
C SER A 150 -2.17 16.08 32.92
N LEU A 151 -3.37 15.91 33.50
CA LEU A 151 -4.58 15.57 32.76
C LEU A 151 -4.83 16.53 31.59
N VAL A 152 -5.01 15.95 30.41
CA VAL A 152 -5.38 16.63 29.17
C VAL A 152 -6.64 15.97 28.61
N GLY A 153 -7.54 16.78 28.06
CA GLY A 153 -8.78 16.33 27.43
C GLY A 153 -8.86 16.76 25.97
N PHE A 154 -9.34 15.86 25.13
CA PHE A 154 -9.62 16.08 23.71
C PHE A 154 -11.09 15.79 23.41
N TRP A 155 -11.68 16.44 22.43
CA TRP A 155 -13.03 16.05 22.00
C TRP A 155 -13.03 14.65 21.38
N SER A 156 -14.06 13.86 21.72
CA SER A 156 -14.30 12.51 21.19
C SER A 156 -15.14 12.56 19.92
N ARG A 157 -15.44 11.41 19.31
CA ARG A 157 -16.36 11.35 18.16
C ARG A 157 -17.82 11.69 18.54
N GLU A 158 -18.19 11.61 19.82
CA GLU A 158 -19.53 11.96 20.33
C GLU A 158 -19.71 13.48 20.49
N TYR A 159 -18.64 14.27 20.39
CA TYR A 159 -18.74 15.71 20.53
C TYR A 159 -19.64 16.33 19.44
N LEU A 160 -20.49 17.28 19.82
CA LEU A 160 -21.56 17.79 18.93
C LEU A 160 -21.03 18.41 17.63
N ASP A 161 -19.92 19.15 17.70
CA ASP A 161 -19.31 19.76 16.51
C ASP A 161 -18.36 18.76 15.83
N SER A 162 -18.73 18.30 14.64
CA SER A 162 -17.94 17.35 13.87
C SER A 162 -16.58 17.90 13.42
N ILE A 163 -16.40 19.21 13.35
CA ILE A 163 -15.13 19.83 12.93
C ILE A 163 -14.04 19.60 14.00
N LEU A 164 -14.43 19.50 15.27
CA LEU A 164 -13.50 19.39 16.38
C LEU A 164 -13.21 17.93 16.79
N ARG A 165 -13.83 16.96 16.12
CA ARG A 165 -13.67 15.53 16.42
C ARG A 165 -12.30 15.00 15.96
N PRO A 166 -11.83 13.87 16.52
CA PRO A 166 -10.59 13.23 16.09
C PRO A 166 -10.64 12.88 14.60
N THR A 167 -9.58 13.23 13.89
CA THR A 167 -9.49 13.08 12.44
C THR A 167 -8.12 12.55 12.04
N LEU A 168 -8.06 11.59 11.12
CA LEU A 168 -6.84 11.13 10.47
C LEU A 168 -6.80 11.68 9.03
N ILE A 169 -5.76 12.44 8.72
CA ILE A 169 -5.57 13.10 7.42
C ILE A 169 -4.43 12.39 6.70
N ILE A 170 -4.70 11.77 5.56
CA ILE A 170 -3.71 10.99 4.79
C ILE A 170 -3.48 11.67 3.45
N GLN A 171 -2.22 11.93 3.11
CA GLN A 171 -1.77 12.35 1.79
C GLN A 171 -0.96 11.25 1.13
N TYR A 172 -1.21 11.04 -0.15
CA TYR A 172 -0.57 9.97 -0.91
C TYR A 172 -0.30 10.40 -2.35
N SER A 173 0.66 9.74 -2.97
CA SER A 173 0.90 9.77 -4.41
C SER A 173 0.43 8.46 -5.02
N THR A 174 0.05 8.49 -6.29
CA THR A 174 -0.02 7.26 -7.07
C THR A 174 1.40 6.77 -7.27
N LEU A 175 1.67 5.49 -6.96
CA LEU A 175 2.86 4.88 -7.51
C LEU A 175 2.75 4.97 -9.04
N PRO A 176 3.86 5.17 -9.77
CA PRO A 176 3.81 4.99 -11.21
C PRO A 176 3.22 3.60 -11.44
N GLU A 177 2.11 3.56 -12.17
CA GLU A 177 1.54 2.30 -12.61
C GLU A 177 2.71 1.56 -13.30
N GLU A 178 3.09 0.38 -12.84
CA GLU A 178 3.84 -0.55 -13.68
C GLU A 178 2.89 -1.02 -14.80
N GLY A 179 2.32 -0.09 -15.56
CA GLY A 179 1.24 -0.28 -16.51
C GLY A 179 1.72 -0.94 -17.79
N LEU A 180 0.79 -1.39 -18.63
CA LEU A 180 1.12 -2.03 -19.91
C LEU A 180 2.16 -1.19 -20.69
N ILE A 181 3.32 -1.77 -20.98
CA ILE A 181 4.30 -1.16 -21.87
C ILE A 181 4.11 -1.81 -23.23
N GLU A 182 3.62 -1.04 -24.20
CA GLU A 182 3.53 -1.47 -25.60
C GLU A 182 4.82 -1.09 -26.35
N TYR A 183 5.32 -2.03 -27.15
CA TYR A 183 6.48 -1.79 -28.02
C TYR A 183 6.00 -1.53 -29.45
N PRO A 184 6.72 -0.70 -30.23
CA PRO A 184 6.40 -0.48 -31.64
C PRO A 184 6.32 -1.80 -32.41
N GLU A 185 5.38 -1.87 -33.35
CA GLU A 185 5.27 -3.02 -34.27
C GLU A 185 6.60 -3.23 -35.02
N GLU A 186 7.07 -4.47 -35.04
CA GLU A 186 8.23 -4.87 -35.82
C GLU A 186 7.79 -5.74 -37.00
N THR A 187 8.03 -5.26 -38.23
CA THR A 187 7.89 -6.08 -39.43
C THR A 187 9.23 -6.72 -39.80
N VAL A 188 9.27 -8.04 -39.84
CA VAL A 188 10.48 -8.82 -40.12
C VAL A 188 10.31 -9.71 -41.35
N THR A 189 11.41 -9.98 -42.04
CA THR A 189 11.45 -10.95 -43.15
C THR A 189 12.26 -12.16 -42.74
N THR A 190 11.71 -13.35 -42.93
CA THR A 190 12.36 -14.60 -42.53
C THR A 190 13.49 -14.99 -43.49
N THR A 191 14.46 -15.75 -42.96
CA THR A 191 15.52 -16.39 -43.75
C THR A 191 15.52 -17.90 -43.52
N ASP A 192 16.42 -18.64 -44.16
CA ASP A 192 16.55 -20.10 -44.00
C ASP A 192 17.09 -20.49 -42.61
N THR A 193 17.70 -19.55 -41.90
CA THR A 193 18.25 -19.73 -40.55
C THR A 193 17.42 -19.00 -39.51
N TRP A 194 17.47 -19.49 -38.27
CA TRP A 194 16.84 -18.82 -37.14
C TRP A 194 17.43 -17.44 -36.91
N THR A 195 16.57 -16.43 -36.92
CA THR A 195 16.89 -15.05 -36.56
C THR A 195 15.89 -14.55 -35.52
N GLY A 196 16.32 -13.63 -34.66
CA GLY A 196 15.47 -13.03 -33.64
C GLY A 196 14.95 -11.65 -34.05
N SER A 197 13.78 -11.30 -33.56
CA SER A 197 13.27 -9.93 -33.51
C SER A 197 14.11 -9.07 -32.57
N THR A 198 13.84 -7.77 -32.54
CA THR A 198 14.44 -6.86 -31.57
C THR A 198 14.09 -7.32 -30.14
N PRO A 199 15.08 -7.55 -29.26
CA PRO A 199 14.83 -7.90 -27.87
C PRO A 199 14.08 -6.81 -27.11
N ILE A 200 13.10 -7.22 -26.30
CA ILE A 200 12.42 -6.33 -25.35
C ILE A 200 12.93 -6.60 -23.92
N PRO A 201 13.13 -5.56 -23.10
CA PRO A 201 13.46 -5.73 -21.69
C PRO A 201 12.21 -6.14 -20.90
N LEU A 202 12.35 -7.12 -20.01
CA LEU A 202 11.28 -7.57 -19.12
C LEU A 202 11.47 -7.10 -17.68
N GLY A 203 12.69 -7.17 -17.13
CA GLY A 203 12.89 -7.00 -15.69
C GLY A 203 12.09 -8.03 -14.89
N SER A 204 11.20 -7.58 -14.01
CA SER A 204 10.29 -8.44 -13.24
C SER A 204 9.00 -8.84 -13.97
N ARG A 205 8.81 -8.39 -15.21
CA ARG A 205 7.54 -8.43 -15.95
C ARG A 205 7.43 -9.69 -16.81
N ASN A 206 6.22 -9.99 -17.28
CA ASN A 206 5.97 -10.97 -18.34
C ASN A 206 5.64 -10.26 -19.66
N ALA A 207 5.95 -10.89 -20.80
CA ALA A 207 5.62 -10.40 -22.13
C ALA A 207 4.54 -11.21 -22.83
N THR A 208 3.76 -10.49 -23.64
CA THR A 208 2.81 -11.02 -24.61
C THR A 208 3.25 -10.60 -26.00
N PHE A 209 3.35 -11.55 -26.92
CA PHE A 209 3.67 -11.34 -28.32
C PHE A 209 2.48 -11.71 -29.21
N GLY A 210 1.99 -10.75 -29.99
CA GLY A 210 1.06 -11.00 -31.09
C GLY A 210 1.81 -11.13 -32.40
N ILE A 211 1.69 -12.25 -33.08
CA ILE A 211 2.44 -12.53 -34.31
C ILE A 211 1.49 -12.86 -35.44
N ILE A 212 1.69 -12.23 -36.60
CA ILE A 212 0.89 -12.42 -37.80
C ILE A 212 1.82 -12.64 -38.99
N ASN A 213 1.59 -13.69 -39.79
CA ASN A 213 2.25 -13.80 -41.09
C ASN A 213 1.48 -12.97 -42.13
N ILE A 214 2.01 -11.79 -42.45
CA ILE A 214 1.42 -10.84 -43.41
C ILE A 214 1.94 -11.07 -44.84
N GLY A 215 2.86 -12.01 -45.04
CA GLY A 215 3.32 -12.43 -46.36
C GLY A 215 2.27 -13.25 -47.11
N SER A 216 2.54 -13.55 -48.38
CA SER A 216 1.60 -14.26 -49.27
C SER A 216 2.12 -15.60 -49.82
N ALA A 217 3.40 -15.91 -49.64
CA ALA A 217 4.06 -16.99 -50.38
C ALA A 217 4.54 -18.16 -49.49
N ASN A 218 5.14 -17.88 -48.33
CA ASN A 218 5.75 -18.91 -47.49
C ASN A 218 5.21 -18.89 -46.05
N SER A 219 5.30 -20.04 -45.39
CA SER A 219 5.04 -20.17 -43.96
C SER A 219 6.31 -19.88 -43.16
N ALA A 220 6.15 -19.44 -41.91
CA ALA A 220 7.25 -19.23 -40.97
C ALA A 220 7.10 -20.15 -39.76
N GLN A 221 8.22 -20.68 -39.26
CA GLN A 221 8.29 -21.25 -37.91
C GLN A 221 8.66 -20.16 -36.92
N VAL A 222 7.99 -20.14 -35.76
CA VAL A 222 8.16 -19.08 -34.77
C VAL A 222 8.14 -19.65 -33.35
N VAL A 223 9.02 -19.14 -32.50
CA VAL A 223 9.10 -19.47 -31.07
C VAL A 223 9.46 -18.22 -30.26
N VAL A 224 8.88 -18.05 -29.08
CA VAL A 224 9.31 -17.00 -28.13
C VAL A 224 10.57 -17.48 -27.43
N GLN A 225 11.55 -16.60 -27.23
CA GLN A 225 12.79 -16.90 -26.51
C GLN A 225 12.97 -15.94 -25.35
N LEU A 226 13.54 -16.44 -24.25
CA LEU A 226 13.96 -15.68 -23.08
C LEU A 226 15.49 -15.62 -23.01
N SER A 227 16.03 -14.54 -22.43
CA SER A 227 17.48 -14.37 -22.25
C SER A 227 17.82 -13.61 -20.97
N PRO A 228 18.82 -14.06 -20.20
CA PRO A 228 19.30 -13.34 -19.03
C PRO A 228 20.26 -12.18 -19.39
N ASP A 229 20.85 -12.17 -20.59
CA ASP A 229 21.96 -11.28 -20.96
C ASP A 229 21.81 -10.62 -22.34
N GLY A 230 20.74 -10.93 -23.08
CA GLY A 230 20.46 -10.43 -24.43
C GLY A 230 21.24 -11.15 -25.54
N THR A 231 22.04 -12.17 -25.20
CA THR A 231 22.92 -12.89 -26.13
C THR A 231 22.70 -14.41 -26.12
N THR A 232 22.39 -14.98 -24.94
CA THR A 232 22.09 -16.40 -24.73
C THR A 232 20.59 -16.59 -24.72
N TRP A 233 20.05 -17.32 -25.70
CA TRP A 233 18.61 -17.43 -25.91
C TRP A 233 18.10 -18.84 -25.63
N ILE A 234 17.01 -18.92 -24.86
CA ILE A 234 16.37 -20.16 -24.43
C ILE A 234 14.94 -20.16 -24.99
N ASP A 235 14.57 -21.23 -25.70
CA ASP A 235 13.23 -21.34 -26.26
C ASP A 235 12.19 -21.49 -25.15
N ASN A 236 11.20 -20.59 -25.14
CA ASN A 236 10.02 -20.65 -24.26
C ASN A 236 9.03 -21.67 -24.82
N ILE A 237 9.47 -22.93 -24.90
CA ILE A 237 8.67 -24.06 -25.36
C ILE A 237 9.22 -25.34 -24.72
N LEU A 238 8.31 -26.25 -24.34
CA LEU A 238 8.71 -27.55 -23.83
C LEU A 238 9.30 -28.41 -24.96
N PRO A 239 10.31 -29.26 -24.68
CA PRO A 239 11.05 -30.00 -25.71
C PRO A 239 10.22 -31.02 -26.51
N PHE A 240 9.00 -31.33 -26.05
CA PHE A 240 8.07 -32.27 -26.70
C PHE A 240 6.90 -31.57 -27.39
N VAL A 241 6.86 -30.23 -27.40
CA VAL A 241 5.85 -29.45 -28.11
C VAL A 241 6.41 -29.01 -29.46
N SER A 242 5.57 -29.08 -30.50
CA SER A 242 5.97 -28.66 -31.85
C SER A 242 6.03 -27.14 -31.95
N ILE A 243 7.05 -26.63 -32.65
CA ILE A 243 7.19 -25.21 -32.95
C ILE A 243 6.02 -24.73 -33.80
N SER A 244 5.45 -23.58 -33.43
CA SER A 244 4.33 -22.95 -34.12
C SER A 244 4.69 -22.59 -35.55
N THR A 245 3.82 -22.96 -36.50
CA THR A 245 3.98 -22.66 -37.93
C THR A 245 2.86 -21.74 -38.41
N PHE A 246 3.23 -20.64 -39.03
CA PHE A 246 2.33 -19.58 -39.46
C PHE A 246 2.28 -19.55 -40.98
N ALA A 247 1.21 -20.09 -41.57
CA ALA A 247 0.91 -19.90 -42.99
C ALA A 247 0.52 -18.43 -43.27
N PRO A 248 0.59 -17.96 -44.53
CA PRO A 248 0.07 -16.65 -44.92
C PRO A 248 -1.32 -16.36 -44.33
N GLY A 249 -1.44 -15.25 -43.60
CA GLY A 249 -2.67 -14.81 -42.91
C GLY A 249 -2.90 -15.39 -41.51
N ASN A 250 -2.14 -16.40 -41.07
CA ASN A 250 -2.26 -16.96 -39.72
C ASN A 250 -1.70 -16.02 -38.66
N HIS A 251 -2.27 -16.08 -37.47
CA HIS A 251 -1.85 -15.30 -36.30
C HIS A 251 -1.97 -16.10 -35.00
N LEU A 252 -1.22 -15.70 -33.98
CA LEU A 252 -1.24 -16.30 -32.64
C LEU A 252 -0.74 -15.29 -31.61
N ILE A 253 -1.27 -15.40 -30.38
CA ILE A 253 -0.73 -14.76 -29.20
C ILE A 253 0.15 -15.77 -28.44
N MET A 254 1.37 -15.39 -28.10
CA MET A 254 2.30 -16.19 -27.31
C MET A 254 2.78 -15.39 -26.10
N ASN A 255 2.84 -16.02 -24.93
CA ASN A 255 3.27 -15.37 -23.68
C ASN A 255 4.62 -15.94 -23.23
N THR A 256 5.34 -15.21 -22.39
CA THR A 256 6.49 -15.74 -21.66
C THR A 256 6.02 -16.51 -20.42
N ASP A 257 6.60 -17.69 -20.19
CA ASP A 257 6.24 -18.54 -19.04
C ASP A 257 7.26 -18.46 -17.89
N GLY A 258 8.17 -17.47 -17.93
CA GLY A 258 9.19 -17.26 -16.91
C GLY A 258 9.81 -15.87 -16.95
N HIS A 259 10.54 -15.54 -15.88
CA HIS A 259 11.17 -14.24 -15.70
C HIS A 259 12.65 -14.29 -16.10
N MET A 260 13.02 -13.52 -17.11
CA MET A 260 14.42 -13.25 -17.50
C MET A 260 14.54 -11.78 -17.92
N GLU A 261 15.76 -11.27 -18.08
CA GLU A 261 15.98 -9.85 -18.39
C GLU A 261 15.39 -9.43 -19.75
N TYR A 262 15.38 -10.34 -20.73
CA TYR A 262 14.91 -10.06 -22.08
C TYR A 262 14.01 -11.16 -22.65
N ALA A 263 13.12 -10.76 -23.55
CA ALA A 263 12.40 -11.66 -24.44
C ALA A 263 12.49 -11.23 -25.90
N ARG A 264 12.31 -12.17 -26.82
CA ARG A 264 12.14 -11.88 -28.25
C ARG A 264 11.35 -12.98 -28.96
N VAL A 265 11.01 -12.74 -30.21
CA VAL A 265 10.46 -13.75 -31.11
C VAL A 265 11.57 -14.24 -32.04
N ALA A 266 11.87 -15.52 -32.04
CA ALA A 266 12.74 -16.15 -33.03
C ALA A 266 11.90 -16.75 -34.16
N PHE A 267 12.38 -16.61 -35.39
CA PHE A 267 11.66 -17.04 -36.59
C PHE A 267 12.59 -17.54 -37.70
N LYS A 268 12.06 -18.36 -38.61
CA LYS A 268 12.68 -18.74 -39.88
C LYS A 268 11.65 -19.19 -40.93
N SER A 269 12.05 -19.24 -42.19
CA SER A 269 11.26 -19.77 -43.29
C SER A 269 11.04 -21.28 -43.18
N VAL A 270 9.83 -21.76 -43.55
CA VAL A 270 9.56 -23.20 -43.69
C VAL A 270 10.16 -23.75 -44.98
N ILE A 271 9.91 -23.08 -46.12
CA ILE A 271 10.51 -23.43 -47.41
C ILE A 271 11.81 -22.65 -47.58
N ALA A 272 12.93 -23.34 -47.73
CA ALA A 272 14.24 -22.72 -47.93
C ALA A 272 14.30 -21.92 -49.25
N GLY A 273 14.99 -20.78 -49.22
CA GLY A 273 15.12 -19.85 -50.33
C GLY A 273 13.89 -18.96 -50.58
N MET A 274 12.80 -19.13 -49.82
CA MET A 274 11.60 -18.31 -49.92
C MET A 274 11.37 -17.54 -48.61
N PRO A 275 11.37 -16.20 -48.59
CA PRO A 275 11.04 -15.46 -47.37
C PRO A 275 9.54 -15.45 -47.09
N ALA A 276 9.17 -15.41 -45.81
CA ALA A 276 7.88 -14.98 -45.28
C ALA A 276 8.05 -13.62 -44.61
N THR A 277 6.94 -12.91 -44.36
CA THR A 277 6.96 -11.62 -43.69
C THR A 277 6.06 -11.69 -42.47
N LEU A 278 6.58 -11.35 -41.30
CA LEU A 278 5.85 -11.36 -40.03
C LEU A 278 5.70 -9.94 -39.50
N ALA A 279 4.51 -9.61 -39.00
CA ALA A 279 4.28 -8.47 -38.12
C ALA A 279 4.26 -8.96 -36.67
N ILE A 280 5.04 -8.33 -35.81
CA ILE A 280 5.22 -8.70 -34.41
C ILE A 280 4.83 -7.50 -33.54
N TYR A 281 3.83 -7.72 -32.69
CA TYR A 281 3.39 -6.83 -31.63
C TYR A 281 3.88 -7.37 -30.30
N ALA A 282 4.35 -6.51 -29.41
CA ALA A 282 4.78 -6.93 -28.09
C ALA A 282 4.29 -5.96 -27.02
N ALA A 283 3.94 -6.50 -25.86
CA ALA A 283 3.68 -5.71 -24.67
C ALA A 283 4.14 -6.44 -23.40
N THR A 284 4.53 -5.69 -22.37
CA THR A 284 4.87 -6.23 -21.05
C THR A 284 3.92 -5.74 -19.98
N ALA A 285 3.65 -6.60 -19.00
CA ALA A 285 2.84 -6.32 -17.82
C ALA A 285 3.46 -6.99 -16.57
N PRO A 286 3.18 -6.50 -15.35
CA PRO A 286 3.72 -7.06 -14.10
C PRO A 286 3.38 -8.55 -13.91
#